data_AF-A0A1I5FYL3-F1
#
_entry.id   AF-A0A1I5FYL3-F1
#
_cell.length_a   1.000
_cell.length_b   1.000
_cell.length_c   1.000
_cell.angle_alpha   90.00
_cell.angle_beta   90.00
_cell.angle_gamma   90.00
#
_symmetry.space_group_name_H-M   'P 1'
#
loop_
_entity.id
_entity.type
_entity.pdbx_description
1 polymer ?
#
loop_
_entity_poly.entity_id
_entity_poly.type
_entity_poly.pdbx_seq_one_letter_code
_entity_poly.pdbx_strand_id
1 'polypeptide(L)'
;MKKADVKELYLEPIEEGISIECQRRNRFESIYKVNLKQYLILEREYEYHKEDVSKGIDNWEIHYEKVAQSNKKNFIVDMNGIDNFISAKDIVFSDSIIRNIIQTHVGLKKTYNRFGVSGSRKCENHDGGEVIELQKLDFKKNKGSSYSVSGAMSLPEREYSVAEMLSEDGVILRDERTVYSHTAWVENINNDPIKIKVESKRDNQSVLDFLYSYCKNNNINATAIKLSARGNGSLIINGRVLKHIPEKPFKKLQEATDIAIEKQYILNNGEEIAVYGTLYKRYEPQWKLFTKGHQYEKRGHYHGVVFKDKKHNAHEVFHVRDLIANERTVLHLEIYPINKVYRIYPLEEKNNHLYISSFKDDISNFIENFYKFNVDI
;
A
#
# COMPACT_ATOMS: atom_id res chain seq x y z
N MET A 1 -5.78 -21.79 -1.88
CA MET A 1 -5.24 -22.43 -3.09
C MET A 1 -3.72 -22.44 -3.05
N LYS A 2 -3.06 -23.31 -3.82
CA LYS A 2 -1.59 -23.45 -3.81
C LYS A 2 -0.93 -22.32 -4.61
N LYS A 3 0.25 -21.89 -4.16
CA LYS A 3 1.18 -20.95 -4.85
C LYS A 3 1.58 -21.38 -6.29
N ALA A 4 1.18 -22.57 -6.74
CA ALA A 4 1.56 -23.19 -8.00
C ALA A 4 0.65 -22.84 -9.20
N ASP A 5 -0.48 -22.15 -8.98
CA ASP A 5 -1.46 -21.84 -10.04
C ASP A 5 -1.23 -20.45 -10.70
N VAL A 6 -0.01 -19.93 -10.60
CA VAL A 6 0.31 -18.56 -11.04
C VAL A 6 0.49 -18.54 -12.54
N LYS A 7 -0.52 -18.05 -13.23
CA LYS A 7 -0.46 -17.87 -14.68
C LYS A 7 0.22 -16.55 -15.04
N GLU A 8 0.90 -16.54 -16.18
CA GLU A 8 1.49 -15.34 -16.77
C GLU A 8 0.36 -14.41 -17.23
N LEU A 9 0.40 -13.16 -16.80
CA LEU A 9 -0.59 -12.13 -17.12
C LEU A 9 0.04 -11.12 -18.09
N TYR A 10 -0.76 -10.57 -18.99
CA TYR A 10 -0.34 -9.41 -19.75
C TYR A 10 -0.64 -8.15 -18.94
N LEU A 11 0.29 -7.20 -18.92
CA LEU A 11 -0.06 -5.82 -18.59
C LEU A 11 -0.89 -5.41 -19.82
N GLU A 12 -2.20 -5.28 -19.71
CA GLU A 12 -3.11 -5.09 -20.86
C GLU A 12 -2.49 -4.22 -21.96
N PRO A 13 -2.69 -4.55 -23.26
CA PRO A 13 -2.41 -3.56 -24.29
C PRO A 13 -3.19 -2.30 -23.92
N ILE A 14 -2.54 -1.14 -24.07
CA ILE A 14 -3.25 0.14 -24.11
C ILE A 14 -4.51 -0.10 -24.95
N GLU A 15 -5.71 0.05 -24.39
CA GLU A 15 -6.91 0.07 -25.23
C GLU A 15 -6.60 0.99 -26.41
N GLU A 16 -6.80 0.51 -27.65
CA GLU A 16 -6.63 1.36 -28.82
C GLU A 16 -7.41 2.65 -28.58
N GLY A 17 -6.70 3.77 -28.40
CA GLY A 17 -7.31 5.07 -28.13
C GLY A 17 -6.96 5.75 -26.79
N ILE A 18 -6.25 5.12 -25.84
CA ILE A 18 -5.78 5.87 -24.65
C ILE A 18 -4.59 6.75 -25.03
N SER A 19 -4.84 8.05 -25.21
CA SER A 19 -3.78 9.05 -25.30
C SER A 19 -3.34 9.49 -23.91
N ILE A 20 -2.02 9.51 -23.67
CA ILE A 20 -1.42 10.07 -22.47
C ILE A 20 -0.58 11.27 -22.88
N GLU A 21 -1.02 12.46 -22.50
CA GLU A 21 -0.28 13.70 -22.69
C GLU A 21 0.31 14.14 -21.36
N CYS A 22 1.60 14.47 -21.34
CA CYS A 22 2.28 14.98 -20.15
C CYS A 22 2.68 16.44 -20.36
N GLN A 23 2.18 17.31 -19.48
CA GLN A 23 2.65 18.67 -19.32
C GLN A 23 3.51 18.74 -18.05
N ARG A 24 4.83 18.71 -18.23
CA ARG A 24 5.77 18.91 -17.13
C ARG A 24 5.80 20.39 -16.74
N ARG A 25 5.41 20.71 -15.50
CA ARG A 25 5.45 22.09 -14.99
C ARG A 25 6.83 22.43 -14.44
N ASN A 26 7.44 21.51 -13.70
CA ASN A 26 8.82 21.61 -13.24
C ASN A 26 9.43 20.22 -12.96
N ARG A 27 10.55 20.17 -12.23
CA ARG A 27 11.23 18.90 -11.92
C ARG A 27 10.35 17.91 -11.14
N PHE A 28 9.46 18.40 -10.27
CA PHE A 28 8.71 17.60 -9.29
C PHE A 28 7.20 17.60 -9.52
N GLU A 29 6.74 18.32 -10.54
CA GLU A 29 5.32 18.53 -10.85
C GLU A 29 5.03 18.22 -12.31
N SER A 30 4.06 17.35 -12.54
CA SER A 30 3.59 16.99 -13.88
C SER A 30 2.08 16.86 -13.89
N ILE A 31 1.45 17.36 -14.96
CA ILE A 31 0.03 17.14 -15.24
C ILE A 31 -0.09 16.14 -16.39
N TYR A 32 -0.87 15.10 -16.17
CA TYR A 32 -1.18 14.06 -17.15
C TYR A 32 -2.62 14.17 -17.58
N LYS A 33 -2.87 14.19 -18.88
CA LYS A 33 -4.20 14.03 -19.45
C LYS A 33 -4.31 12.63 -20.01
N VAL A 34 -5.30 11.88 -19.53
CA VAL A 34 -5.63 10.53 -20.00
C VAL A 34 -7.10 10.53 -20.40
N ASN A 35 -7.37 10.45 -21.69
CA ASN A 35 -8.70 10.66 -22.27
C ASN A 35 -9.29 12.02 -21.81
N LEU A 36 -10.43 12.00 -21.10
CA LEU A 36 -11.10 13.19 -20.56
C LEU A 36 -10.68 13.55 -19.12
N LYS A 37 -9.81 12.75 -18.48
CA LYS A 37 -9.39 12.96 -17.09
C LYS A 37 -8.01 13.57 -17.02
N GLN A 38 -7.79 14.40 -16.00
CA GLN A 38 -6.50 15.01 -15.71
C GLN A 38 -5.98 14.55 -14.35
N TYR A 39 -4.66 14.42 -14.21
CA TYR A 39 -3.99 13.98 -12.99
C TYR A 39 -2.76 14.84 -12.72
N LEU A 40 -2.63 15.35 -11.51
CA LEU A 40 -1.41 15.95 -10.98
C LEU A 40 -0.56 14.86 -10.33
N ILE A 41 0.71 14.79 -10.70
CA ILE A 41 1.72 14.02 -9.98
C ILE A 41 2.64 14.98 -9.25
N LEU A 42 2.76 14.77 -7.93
CA LEU A 42 3.72 15.45 -7.07
C LEU A 42 4.79 14.45 -6.61
N GLU A 43 6.04 14.82 -6.83
CA GLU A 43 7.19 14.02 -6.44
C GLU A 43 7.76 14.48 -5.10
N ARG A 44 8.17 13.51 -4.27
CA ARG A 44 8.94 13.75 -3.06
C ARG A 44 10.11 12.79 -2.98
N GLU A 45 11.31 13.34 -2.81
CA GLU A 45 12.55 12.57 -2.69
C GLU A 45 12.88 12.30 -1.21
N TYR A 46 13.50 11.15 -0.97
CA TYR A 46 13.93 10.68 0.34
C TYR A 46 15.35 10.14 0.23
N GLU A 47 16.18 10.50 1.21
CA GLU A 47 17.53 10.00 1.34
C GLU A 47 17.57 8.79 2.27
N TYR A 48 18.52 7.91 2.01
CA TYR A 48 18.84 6.77 2.86
C TYR A 48 20.35 6.63 2.90
N HIS A 49 20.89 6.64 4.12
CA HIS A 49 22.31 6.46 4.39
C HIS A 49 22.46 5.16 5.16
N LYS A 50 23.24 4.21 4.63
CA LYS A 50 23.37 2.86 5.22
C LYS A 50 24.05 2.90 6.59
N GLU A 51 24.85 3.93 6.83
CA GLU A 51 25.60 4.18 8.05
C GLU A 51 24.67 4.46 9.24
N ASP A 52 23.44 4.92 8.97
CA ASP A 52 22.44 5.19 10.00
C ASP A 52 21.84 3.90 10.60
N VAL A 53 22.03 2.75 9.94
CA VAL A 53 21.51 1.45 10.37
C VAL A 53 22.41 0.84 11.44
N SER A 54 22.11 1.10 12.71
CA SER A 54 22.89 0.53 13.83
C SER A 54 22.18 0.50 15.18
N LYS A 55 20.91 0.94 15.28
CA LYS A 55 20.27 1.13 16.58
C LYS A 55 19.41 -0.06 17.00
N GLY A 56 19.64 -0.52 18.23
CA GLY A 56 18.73 -1.42 18.92
C GLY A 56 17.40 -0.73 19.26
N ILE A 57 16.37 -1.54 19.48
CA ILE A 57 15.09 -1.10 20.04
C ILE A 57 14.87 -1.88 21.32
N ASP A 58 14.57 -1.18 22.40
CA ASP A 58 14.32 -1.81 23.70
C ASP A 58 13.20 -2.85 23.59
N ASN A 59 13.32 -3.92 24.39
CA ASN A 59 12.42 -5.08 24.40
C ASN A 59 12.44 -5.95 23.13
N TRP A 60 13.30 -5.66 22.16
CA TRP A 60 13.49 -6.49 20.99
C TRP A 60 14.95 -6.96 20.88
N GLU A 61 15.14 -8.19 20.44
CA GLU A 61 16.40 -8.68 19.91
C GLU A 61 16.36 -8.54 18.40
N ILE A 62 17.42 -7.98 17.81
CA ILE A 62 17.50 -7.73 16.37
C ILE A 62 18.74 -8.46 15.84
N HIS A 63 18.52 -9.40 14.92
CA HIS A 63 19.58 -10.08 14.19
C HIS A 63 19.60 -9.58 12.75
N TYR A 64 20.69 -8.94 12.36
CA TYR A 64 20.89 -8.45 11.00
C TYR A 64 21.38 -9.55 10.10
N GLU A 65 20.59 -9.86 9.07
CA GLU A 65 20.97 -10.78 8.01
C GLU A 65 21.55 -10.03 6.82
N LYS A 66 21.02 -8.81 6.55
CA LYS A 66 21.47 -7.97 5.43
C LYS A 66 21.16 -6.50 5.69
N VAL A 67 22.03 -5.62 5.21
CA VAL A 67 21.78 -4.16 5.18
C VAL A 67 21.62 -3.71 3.73
N ALA A 68 20.61 -2.89 3.47
CA ALA A 68 20.36 -2.33 2.14
C ALA A 68 21.54 -1.44 1.71
N GLN A 69 21.98 -1.62 0.47
CA GLN A 69 23.09 -0.83 -0.10
C GLN A 69 22.63 0.49 -0.72
N SER A 70 21.37 0.60 -1.14
CA SER A 70 20.82 1.83 -1.73
C SER A 70 19.29 1.81 -1.76
N ASN A 71 18.67 3.00 -1.88
CA ASN A 71 17.24 3.18 -2.12
C ASN A 71 16.91 3.65 -3.55
N LYS A 72 17.93 3.94 -4.39
CA LYS A 72 17.83 4.80 -5.59
C LYS A 72 16.80 4.40 -6.65
N LYS A 73 16.29 3.17 -6.58
CA LYS A 73 15.39 2.60 -7.59
C LYS A 73 14.04 2.18 -7.03
N ASN A 74 13.82 2.40 -5.74
CA ASN A 74 12.57 2.10 -5.07
C ASN A 74 11.70 3.34 -5.01
N PHE A 75 10.43 3.15 -5.32
CA PHE A 75 9.46 4.23 -5.19
C PHE A 75 8.13 3.73 -4.67
N ILE A 76 7.34 4.64 -4.11
CA ILE A 76 5.94 4.42 -3.77
C ILE A 76 5.08 5.19 -4.76
N VAL A 77 4.00 4.56 -5.21
CA VAL A 77 2.90 5.23 -5.88
C VAL A 77 1.78 5.33 -4.85
N ASP A 78 1.46 6.56 -4.49
CA ASP A 78 0.45 6.89 -3.50
C ASP A 78 -0.70 7.63 -4.20
N MET A 79 -1.81 6.93 -4.27
CA MET A 79 -3.03 7.46 -4.83
C MET A 79 -3.89 7.86 -3.66
N ASN A 80 -4.18 9.15 -3.56
CA ASN A 80 -4.72 9.81 -2.38
C ASN A 80 -6.11 9.27 -1.98
N GLY A 81 -6.09 8.06 -1.44
CA GLY A 81 -7.24 7.20 -1.30
C GLY A 81 -8.21 7.73 -0.28
N ILE A 82 -7.67 8.14 0.87
CA ILE A 82 -8.45 8.49 2.05
C ILE A 82 -9.19 9.82 1.90
N ASP A 83 -8.61 10.80 1.18
CA ASP A 83 -9.32 12.03 0.86
C ASP A 83 -10.52 11.76 -0.05
N ASN A 84 -10.50 10.68 -0.84
CA ASN A 84 -11.66 10.23 -1.61
C ASN A 84 -12.78 9.68 -0.72
N PHE A 85 -12.49 9.15 0.49
CA PHE A 85 -13.53 8.73 1.44
C PHE A 85 -14.28 9.93 2.02
N ILE A 86 -13.61 11.08 2.16
CA ILE A 86 -14.18 12.29 2.79
C ILE A 86 -14.86 13.21 1.77
N SER A 87 -14.39 13.23 0.53
CA SER A 87 -14.78 14.27 -0.45
C SER A 87 -15.28 13.75 -1.80
N ALA A 88 -15.41 12.42 -1.94
CA ALA A 88 -15.75 11.66 -3.15
C ALA A 88 -16.49 12.41 -4.28
N LYS A 89 -15.78 12.60 -5.40
CA LYS A 89 -16.41 12.64 -6.73
C LYS A 89 -15.70 11.62 -7.61
N ASP A 90 -16.37 10.49 -7.83
CA ASP A 90 -16.09 9.48 -8.87
C ASP A 90 -14.62 9.25 -9.24
N ILE A 91 -13.90 8.51 -8.40
CA ILE A 91 -12.56 8.07 -8.74
C ILE A 91 -12.43 6.56 -8.60
N VAL A 92 -12.86 5.87 -9.65
CA VAL A 92 -12.29 4.57 -10.00
C VAL A 92 -11.02 4.86 -10.77
N PHE A 93 -9.90 4.47 -10.18
CA PHE A 93 -8.65 4.41 -10.89
C PHE A 93 -8.46 2.99 -11.38
N SER A 94 -8.47 2.81 -12.69
CA SER A 94 -8.01 1.59 -13.34
C SER A 94 -6.53 1.38 -13.03
N ASP A 95 -6.17 0.17 -12.59
CA ASP A 95 -4.78 -0.17 -12.33
C ASP A 95 -3.92 -0.02 -13.60
N SER A 96 -4.48 -0.35 -14.76
CA SER A 96 -3.88 -0.16 -16.09
C SER A 96 -3.47 1.30 -16.34
N ILE A 97 -4.37 2.26 -16.09
CA ILE A 97 -4.12 3.70 -16.25
C ILE A 97 -2.94 4.11 -15.39
N ILE A 98 -2.88 3.66 -14.15
CA ILE A 98 -1.83 4.06 -13.20
C ILE A 98 -0.49 3.45 -13.56
N ARG A 99 -0.47 2.17 -13.93
CA ARG A 99 0.76 1.53 -14.45
C ARG A 99 1.27 2.27 -15.67
N ASN A 100 0.39 2.70 -16.59
CA ASN A 100 0.77 3.44 -17.80
C ASN A 100 1.27 4.87 -17.51
N ILE A 101 0.59 5.60 -16.61
CA ILE A 101 1.04 6.93 -16.16
C ILE A 101 2.43 6.82 -15.53
N ILE A 102 2.63 5.86 -14.62
CA ILE A 102 3.90 5.67 -13.93
C ILE A 102 4.98 5.16 -14.88
N GLN A 103 4.66 4.25 -15.80
CA GLN A 103 5.59 3.80 -16.84
C GLN A 103 6.06 4.97 -17.70
N THR A 104 5.15 5.85 -18.12
CA THR A 104 5.46 7.07 -18.88
C THR A 104 6.27 8.06 -18.06
N HIS A 105 5.91 8.29 -16.80
CA HIS A 105 6.54 9.27 -15.92
C HIS A 105 7.97 8.87 -15.50
N VAL A 106 8.16 7.61 -15.10
CA VAL A 106 9.43 7.09 -14.58
C VAL A 106 10.30 6.46 -15.68
N GLY A 107 9.71 6.11 -16.82
CA GLY A 107 10.41 5.41 -17.90
C GLY A 107 10.71 3.96 -17.55
N LEU A 108 9.74 3.23 -16.97
CA LEU A 108 9.93 1.86 -16.52
C LEU A 108 10.23 0.91 -17.70
N LYS A 109 11.43 0.30 -17.69
CA LYS A 109 11.90 -0.65 -18.71
C LYS A 109 12.37 -2.00 -18.14
N LYS A 110 12.17 -2.22 -16.84
CA LYS A 110 12.73 -3.33 -16.07
C LYS A 110 11.65 -4.11 -15.35
N THR A 111 12.05 -5.16 -14.65
CA THR A 111 11.16 -5.94 -13.79
C THR A 111 11.09 -5.34 -12.39
N TYR A 112 9.88 -5.16 -11.88
CA TYR A 112 9.59 -4.67 -10.54
C TYR A 112 8.74 -5.67 -9.77
N ASN A 113 9.02 -5.84 -8.48
CA ASN A 113 8.04 -6.34 -7.53
C ASN A 113 7.21 -5.15 -7.07
N ARG A 114 5.91 -5.22 -7.29
CA ARG A 114 4.96 -4.24 -6.76
C ARG A 114 4.19 -4.89 -5.61
N PHE A 115 4.19 -4.25 -4.45
CA PHE A 115 3.42 -4.74 -3.31
C PHE A 115 2.93 -3.61 -2.42
N GLY A 116 1.92 -3.89 -1.60
CA GLY A 116 1.38 -2.92 -0.66
C GLY A 116 -0.10 -3.14 -0.44
N VAL A 117 -0.83 -2.05 -0.35
CA VAL A 117 -2.25 -2.05 0.04
C VAL A 117 -3.06 -1.33 -1.02
N SER A 118 -4.24 -1.87 -1.34
CA SER A 118 -5.24 -1.24 -2.22
C SER A 118 -6.63 -1.66 -1.75
N GLY A 119 -7.66 -1.30 -2.52
CA GLY A 119 -8.97 -1.93 -2.40
C GLY A 119 -9.56 -2.27 -3.75
N SER A 120 -10.69 -2.97 -3.70
CA SER A 120 -11.42 -3.33 -4.91
C SER A 120 -12.92 -3.26 -4.72
N ARG A 121 -13.64 -2.80 -5.74
CA ARG A 121 -15.10 -2.67 -5.73
C ARG A 121 -15.73 -4.04 -5.94
N LYS A 122 -16.96 -4.18 -5.46
CA LYS A 122 -17.78 -5.33 -5.80
C LYS A 122 -17.97 -5.40 -7.32
N CYS A 123 -17.79 -6.58 -7.89
CA CYS A 123 -18.14 -6.91 -9.27
C CYS A 123 -18.83 -8.28 -9.33
N GLU A 124 -19.12 -8.76 -10.54
CA GLU A 124 -19.74 -10.08 -10.74
C GLU A 124 -18.87 -11.24 -10.23
N ASN A 125 -17.56 -11.03 -10.14
CA ASN A 125 -16.58 -12.07 -9.83
C ASN A 125 -16.03 -12.02 -8.39
N HIS A 126 -16.25 -10.93 -7.65
CA HIS A 126 -15.71 -10.78 -6.29
C HIS A 126 -16.46 -9.68 -5.50
N ASP A 127 -16.55 -9.83 -4.18
CA ASP A 127 -17.43 -9.00 -3.33
C ASP A 127 -16.89 -7.59 -3.00
N GLY A 128 -15.72 -7.22 -3.51
CA GLY A 128 -15.03 -6.01 -3.08
C GLY A 128 -14.27 -6.18 -1.76
N GLY A 129 -13.53 -5.15 -1.33
CA GLY A 129 -12.90 -5.11 -0.01
C GLY A 129 -11.44 -4.66 -0.01
N GLU A 130 -10.77 -4.90 1.11
CA GLU A 130 -9.35 -4.58 1.26
C GLU A 130 -8.52 -5.54 0.41
N VAL A 131 -7.43 -5.04 -0.16
CA VAL A 131 -6.59 -5.82 -1.06
C VAL A 131 -5.14 -5.73 -0.63
N ILE A 132 -4.51 -6.90 -0.55
CA ILE A 132 -3.06 -7.00 -0.45
C ILE A 132 -2.55 -7.11 -1.88
N GLU A 133 -1.80 -6.10 -2.30
CA GLU A 133 -1.18 -6.08 -3.63
C GLU A 133 0.11 -6.87 -3.60
N LEU A 134 0.22 -7.86 -4.49
CA LEU A 134 1.42 -8.68 -4.67
C LEU A 134 1.57 -8.99 -6.15
N GLN A 135 2.45 -8.26 -6.83
CA GLN A 135 2.63 -8.37 -8.26
C GLN A 135 4.11 -8.41 -8.62
N LYS A 136 4.43 -9.13 -9.69
CA LYS A 136 5.71 -9.02 -10.40
C LYS A 136 5.41 -8.50 -11.80
N LEU A 137 6.00 -7.37 -12.17
CA LEU A 137 5.71 -6.67 -13.42
C LEU A 137 6.99 -6.59 -14.25
N ASP A 138 6.95 -7.08 -15.49
CA ASP A 138 8.02 -7.02 -16.48
C ASP A 138 7.61 -6.10 -17.62
N PHE A 139 7.99 -4.82 -17.50
CA PHE A 139 7.70 -3.80 -18.51
C PHE A 139 8.43 -4.01 -19.84
N LYS A 140 9.55 -4.76 -19.84
CA LYS A 140 10.25 -5.06 -21.10
C LYS A 140 9.46 -6.06 -21.94
N LYS A 141 8.79 -7.01 -21.28
CA LYS A 141 8.02 -8.06 -21.94
C LYS A 141 6.52 -7.77 -22.00
N ASN A 142 6.09 -6.65 -21.44
CA ASN A 142 4.68 -6.31 -21.24
C ASN A 142 3.88 -7.41 -20.52
N LYS A 143 4.51 -8.02 -19.51
CA LYS A 143 3.98 -9.19 -18.79
C LYS A 143 4.04 -8.97 -17.29
N GLY A 144 3.30 -9.76 -16.53
CA GLY A 144 3.37 -9.79 -15.09
C GLY A 144 2.77 -11.06 -14.49
N SER A 145 2.75 -11.10 -13.18
CA SER A 145 1.99 -12.09 -12.41
C SER A 145 1.47 -11.44 -11.15
N SER A 146 0.28 -11.87 -10.70
CA SER A 146 -0.37 -11.36 -9.49
C SER A 146 -0.64 -12.51 -8.53
N TYR A 147 -0.34 -12.23 -7.27
CA TYR A 147 -0.70 -12.98 -6.08
C TYR A 147 -1.59 -12.13 -5.17
N SER A 148 -2.21 -11.09 -5.74
CA SER A 148 -2.99 -10.13 -4.97
C SER A 148 -4.25 -10.80 -4.45
N VAL A 149 -4.56 -10.54 -3.19
CA VAL A 149 -5.69 -11.16 -2.48
C VAL A 149 -6.60 -10.06 -1.99
N SER A 150 -7.89 -10.19 -2.24
CA SER A 150 -8.93 -9.36 -1.65
C SER A 150 -9.54 -10.06 -0.44
N GLY A 151 -9.78 -9.29 0.62
CA GLY A 151 -10.57 -9.70 1.77
C GLY A 151 -11.93 -9.03 1.76
N ALA A 152 -12.99 -9.82 1.59
CA ALA A 152 -14.36 -9.37 1.71
C ALA A 152 -15.03 -9.98 2.96
N MET A 153 -15.93 -9.22 3.60
CA MET A 153 -16.88 -9.78 4.55
C MET A 153 -18.17 -10.20 3.84
N SER A 154 -18.45 -11.51 3.82
CA SER A 154 -19.75 -12.04 3.39
C SER A 154 -20.74 -12.02 4.57
N LEU A 155 -21.32 -10.85 4.86
CA LEU A 155 -22.40 -10.73 5.84
C LEU A 155 -23.75 -11.12 5.22
N PRO A 156 -24.67 -11.76 5.97
CA PRO A 156 -24.60 -12.11 7.40
C PRO A 156 -23.93 -13.47 7.70
N GLU A 157 -23.42 -14.17 6.69
CA GLU A 157 -23.09 -15.59 6.78
C GLU A 157 -21.74 -15.90 7.46
N ARG A 158 -20.80 -14.95 7.52
CA ARG A 158 -19.44 -15.20 8.02
C ARG A 158 -18.92 -14.07 8.92
N GLU A 159 -18.34 -14.46 10.06
CA GLU A 159 -17.60 -13.58 10.98
C GLU A 159 -16.10 -13.45 10.61
N TYR A 160 -15.69 -13.95 9.44
CA TYR A 160 -14.31 -13.90 8.97
C TYR A 160 -14.23 -13.39 7.53
N SER A 161 -13.14 -12.67 7.23
CA SER A 161 -12.82 -12.24 5.87
C SER A 161 -12.54 -13.47 5.03
N VAL A 162 -13.20 -13.60 3.88
CA VAL A 162 -12.83 -14.62 2.88
C VAL A 162 -11.77 -14.02 1.98
N ALA A 163 -10.64 -14.72 1.88
CA ALA A 163 -9.54 -14.35 1.02
C ALA A 163 -9.78 -14.85 -0.41
N GLU A 164 -9.99 -13.93 -1.35
CA GLU A 164 -10.24 -14.21 -2.77
C GLU A 164 -9.08 -13.72 -3.62
N MET A 165 -8.65 -14.50 -4.61
CA MET A 165 -7.54 -14.11 -5.46
C MET A 165 -8.05 -13.18 -6.56
N LEU A 166 -7.36 -12.07 -6.79
CA LEU A 166 -7.77 -11.11 -7.83
C LEU A 166 -7.27 -11.46 -9.24
N SER A 167 -6.77 -12.69 -9.43
CA SER A 167 -6.20 -13.16 -10.69
C SER A 167 -6.48 -14.65 -10.93
N GLU A 168 -7.68 -15.12 -10.59
CA GLU A 168 -8.09 -16.53 -10.64
C GLU A 168 -8.18 -17.12 -12.05
N ASP A 169 -8.60 -16.31 -13.04
CA ASP A 169 -8.63 -16.73 -14.44
C ASP A 169 -7.20 -16.92 -15.01
N GLY A 170 -6.23 -16.20 -14.46
CA GLY A 170 -4.84 -16.22 -14.86
C GLY A 170 -4.60 -15.76 -16.30
N VAL A 171 -5.43 -14.84 -16.80
CA VAL A 171 -5.30 -14.30 -18.16
C VAL A 171 -4.98 -12.81 -18.15
N ILE A 172 -5.56 -12.03 -17.22
CA ILE A 172 -5.41 -10.57 -17.17
C ILE A 172 -5.17 -10.09 -15.73
N LEU A 173 -4.26 -9.13 -15.55
CA LEU A 173 -4.22 -8.33 -14.32
C LEU A 173 -5.48 -7.47 -14.29
N ARG A 174 -6.56 -7.98 -13.68
CA ARG A 174 -7.89 -7.33 -13.66
C ARG A 174 -7.77 -5.83 -13.39
N ASP A 175 -8.36 -5.04 -14.28
CA ASP A 175 -8.34 -3.58 -14.24
C ASP A 175 -9.34 -3.00 -13.23
N GLU A 176 -10.33 -3.79 -12.81
CA GLU A 176 -11.44 -3.40 -11.91
C GLU A 176 -11.03 -3.06 -10.46
N ARG A 177 -9.74 -3.00 -10.18
CA ARG A 177 -9.20 -2.60 -8.87
C ARG A 177 -9.53 -1.14 -8.64
N THR A 178 -10.04 -0.80 -7.47
CA THR A 178 -10.33 0.59 -7.13
C THR A 178 -9.14 1.15 -6.38
N VAL A 179 -8.22 1.77 -7.12
CA VAL A 179 -6.88 2.08 -6.60
C VAL A 179 -6.91 3.31 -5.68
N TYR A 180 -7.46 3.16 -4.47
CA TYR A 180 -6.99 3.87 -3.29
C TYR A 180 -5.69 3.20 -2.79
N SER A 181 -4.69 3.01 -3.67
CA SER A 181 -3.52 2.20 -3.33
C SER A 181 -2.30 2.99 -2.87
N HIS A 182 -1.59 2.35 -1.95
CA HIS A 182 -0.25 2.72 -1.55
C HIS A 182 0.65 1.52 -1.87
N THR A 183 1.19 1.53 -3.09
CA THR A 183 2.01 0.41 -3.57
C THR A 183 3.45 0.84 -3.71
N ALA A 184 4.35 0.03 -3.15
CA ALA A 184 5.76 0.13 -3.37
C ALA A 184 6.16 -0.63 -4.63
N TRP A 185 7.15 -0.10 -5.33
CA TRP A 185 7.70 -0.61 -6.57
C TRP A 185 9.20 -0.78 -6.38
N VAL A 186 9.62 -2.05 -6.30
CA VAL A 186 11.00 -2.43 -6.00
C VAL A 186 11.60 -3.12 -7.20
N GLU A 187 12.63 -2.51 -7.80
CA GLU A 187 13.35 -3.11 -8.95
C GLU A 187 13.96 -4.46 -8.55
N ASN A 188 13.77 -5.51 -9.35
CA ASN A 188 14.23 -6.87 -8.98
C ASN A 188 15.75 -7.03 -8.98
N ILE A 189 16.49 -6.19 -9.71
CA ILE A 189 17.93 -6.33 -9.92
C ILE A 189 18.66 -5.26 -9.09
N ASN A 190 19.55 -5.72 -8.22
CA ASN A 190 20.39 -4.88 -7.34
C ASN A 190 19.60 -4.07 -6.31
N ASN A 191 18.58 -4.69 -5.71
CA ASN A 191 17.74 -4.05 -4.70
C ASN A 191 17.59 -4.95 -3.48
N ASP A 192 18.54 -4.78 -2.58
CA ASP A 192 18.61 -5.55 -1.36
C ASP A 192 17.88 -4.82 -0.25
N PRO A 193 16.90 -5.45 0.40
CA PRO A 193 16.29 -4.89 1.60
C PRO A 193 17.29 -4.96 2.77
N ILE A 194 17.00 -4.17 3.80
CA ILE A 194 17.44 -4.49 5.15
C ILE A 194 16.66 -5.73 5.57
N LYS A 195 17.38 -6.83 5.80
CA LYS A 195 16.80 -8.08 6.30
C LYS A 195 17.17 -8.25 7.76
N ILE A 196 16.14 -8.28 8.61
CA ILE A 196 16.31 -8.50 10.03
C ILE A 196 15.34 -9.59 10.51
N LYS A 197 15.85 -10.44 11.39
CA LYS A 197 15.04 -11.30 12.23
C LYS A 197 14.92 -10.63 13.58
N VAL A 198 13.70 -10.46 14.08
CA VAL A 198 13.45 -9.84 15.37
C VAL A 198 12.72 -10.78 16.30
N GLU A 199 13.09 -10.75 17.57
CA GLU A 199 12.50 -11.56 18.62
C GLU A 199 12.07 -10.67 19.78
N SER A 200 10.83 -10.84 20.23
CA SER A 200 10.33 -10.07 21.38
C SER A 200 10.94 -10.60 22.68
N LYS A 201 11.45 -9.70 23.53
CA LYS A 201 12.01 -10.04 24.84
C LYS A 201 10.97 -10.02 25.96
N ARG A 202 9.73 -9.60 25.69
CA ARG A 202 8.65 -9.44 26.66
C ARG A 202 7.29 -9.73 26.02
N ASP A 203 6.28 -9.92 26.85
CA ASP A 203 4.90 -10.05 26.40
C ASP A 203 4.31 -8.72 25.91
N ASN A 204 3.24 -8.82 25.13
CA ASN A 204 2.38 -7.71 24.72
C ASN A 204 3.12 -6.55 24.03
N GLN A 205 4.10 -6.84 23.17
CA GLN A 205 4.85 -5.83 22.41
C GLN A 205 4.17 -5.53 21.07
N SER A 206 3.96 -4.25 20.77
CA SER A 206 3.48 -3.82 19.45
C SER A 206 4.60 -3.92 18.42
N VAL A 207 4.34 -4.69 17.38
CA VAL A 207 5.24 -4.83 16.23
C VAL A 207 5.25 -3.56 15.39
N LEU A 208 4.11 -2.87 15.26
CA LEU A 208 4.08 -1.65 14.45
C LEU A 208 4.78 -0.48 15.17
N ASP A 209 4.74 -0.43 16.51
CA ASP A 209 5.55 0.53 17.27
C ASP A 209 7.04 0.24 17.15
N PHE A 210 7.43 -1.05 17.16
CA PHE A 210 8.79 -1.46 16.85
C PHE A 210 9.21 -0.98 15.46
N LEU A 211 8.43 -1.27 14.41
CA LEU A 211 8.77 -0.90 13.03
C LEU A 211 8.91 0.61 12.86
N TYR A 212 7.96 1.37 13.42
CA TYR A 212 7.99 2.83 13.37
C TYR A 212 9.21 3.39 14.10
N SER A 213 9.48 2.93 15.32
CA SER A 213 10.63 3.37 16.12
C SER A 213 11.95 2.97 15.47
N TYR A 214 12.04 1.76 14.90
CA TYR A 214 13.19 1.29 14.15
C TYR A 214 13.48 2.18 12.95
N CYS A 215 12.48 2.45 12.10
CA CYS A 215 12.68 3.29 10.92
C CYS A 215 13.09 4.71 11.32
N LYS A 216 12.40 5.29 12.31
CA LYS A 216 12.71 6.62 12.84
C LYS A 216 14.13 6.70 13.40
N ASN A 217 14.53 5.76 14.24
CA ASN A 217 15.83 5.76 14.88
C ASN A 217 16.98 5.61 13.88
N ASN A 218 16.75 4.92 12.77
CA ASN A 218 17.72 4.72 11.69
C ASN A 218 17.49 5.68 10.48
N ASN A 219 16.77 6.79 10.68
CA ASN A 219 16.48 7.83 9.65
C ASN A 219 15.87 7.30 8.33
N ILE A 220 15.12 6.21 8.38
CA ILE A 220 14.45 5.63 7.22
C ILE A 220 13.07 6.28 7.06
N ASN A 221 13.03 7.48 6.49
CA ASN A 221 11.83 8.31 6.40
C ASN A 221 10.75 7.81 5.43
N ALA A 222 11.12 6.94 4.49
CA ALA A 222 10.18 6.24 3.62
C ALA A 222 10.64 4.81 3.34
N THR A 223 9.76 3.85 3.53
CA THR A 223 10.06 2.43 3.33
C THR A 223 8.85 1.63 2.85
N ALA A 224 9.13 0.58 2.07
CA ALA A 224 8.21 -0.52 1.88
C ALA A 224 8.58 -1.67 2.83
N ILE A 225 7.60 -2.37 3.38
CA ILE A 225 7.82 -3.39 4.39
C ILE A 225 7.14 -4.68 3.98
N LYS A 226 7.88 -5.77 4.13
CA LYS A 226 7.34 -7.13 4.17
C LYS A 226 7.66 -7.71 5.53
N LEU A 227 6.66 -8.30 6.15
CA LEU A 227 6.79 -9.01 7.42
C LEU A 227 6.22 -10.40 7.24
N SER A 228 6.92 -11.41 7.75
CA SER A 228 6.33 -12.74 7.92
C SER A 228 6.59 -13.30 9.32
N ALA A 229 5.64 -14.09 9.79
CA ALA A 229 5.74 -14.80 11.05
C ALA A 229 5.00 -16.12 10.98
N ARG A 230 5.55 -17.14 11.63
CA ARG A 230 4.89 -18.42 11.81
C ARG A 230 4.10 -18.41 13.11
N GLY A 231 2.90 -18.95 13.07
CA GLY A 231 2.05 -19.10 14.22
C GLY A 231 2.65 -20.06 15.24
N ASN A 232 2.71 -19.57 16.47
CA ASN A 232 3.11 -20.30 17.66
C ASN A 232 1.98 -20.28 18.73
N GLY A 233 0.78 -19.79 18.35
CA GLY A 233 -0.34 -19.58 19.26
C GLY A 233 -0.22 -18.35 20.16
N SER A 234 0.80 -17.50 19.99
CA SER A 234 1.03 -16.33 20.85
C SER A 234 1.07 -14.98 20.13
N LEU A 235 1.15 -14.94 18.80
CA LEU A 235 1.04 -13.69 18.03
C LEU A 235 -0.43 -13.34 17.82
N ILE A 236 -0.84 -12.16 18.29
CA ILE A 236 -2.20 -11.65 18.14
C ILE A 236 -2.23 -10.60 17.03
N ILE A 237 -3.12 -10.76 16.07
CA ILE A 237 -3.38 -9.80 14.99
C ILE A 237 -4.57 -8.95 15.41
N ASN A 238 -4.36 -7.65 15.54
CA ASN A 238 -5.43 -6.68 15.65
C ASN A 238 -5.65 -6.08 14.26
N GLY A 239 -6.74 -6.46 13.62
CA GLY A 239 -7.06 -6.07 12.25
C GLY A 239 -8.40 -5.35 12.14
N ARG A 240 -8.61 -4.74 10.98
CA ARG A 240 -9.90 -4.31 10.49
C ARG A 240 -10.22 -5.07 9.20
N VAL A 241 -11.48 -5.43 9.03
CA VAL A 241 -11.99 -5.95 7.77
C VAL A 241 -13.08 -5.00 7.30
N LEU A 242 -12.98 -4.53 6.06
CA LEU A 242 -14.02 -3.69 5.46
C LEU A 242 -15.26 -4.52 5.15
N LYS A 243 -16.42 -3.96 5.48
CA LYS A 243 -17.74 -4.49 5.08
C LYS A 243 -18.01 -4.22 3.60
N HIS A 244 -17.66 -3.03 3.14
CA HIS A 244 -17.75 -2.59 1.75
C HIS A 244 -16.89 -1.34 1.54
N ILE A 245 -16.61 -1.01 0.27
CA ILE A 245 -16.04 0.30 -0.08
C ILE A 245 -17.14 1.37 0.04
N PRO A 246 -16.85 2.59 0.50
CA PRO A 246 -17.81 3.69 0.47
C PRO A 246 -18.20 4.10 -0.94
N GLU A 247 -19.50 4.25 -1.14
CA GLU A 247 -20.08 4.72 -2.40
C GLU A 247 -20.30 6.24 -2.41
N LYS A 248 -20.28 6.87 -1.23
CA LYS A 248 -20.54 8.30 -1.04
C LYS A 248 -19.53 8.90 -0.06
N PRO A 249 -19.25 10.22 -0.15
CA PRO A 249 -18.39 10.89 0.81
C PRO A 249 -18.95 10.79 2.24
N PHE A 250 -18.06 10.61 3.22
CA PHE A 250 -18.42 10.63 4.62
C PHE A 250 -18.73 12.03 5.13
N LYS A 251 -19.85 12.18 5.83
CA LYS A 251 -20.26 13.43 6.47
C LYS A 251 -19.71 13.57 7.89
N LYS A 252 -19.38 12.46 8.54
CA LYS A 252 -18.89 12.39 9.92
C LYS A 252 -17.95 11.20 10.11
N LEU A 253 -17.03 11.30 11.08
CA LEU A 253 -16.05 10.26 11.38
C LEU A 253 -16.66 8.88 11.67
N GLN A 254 -17.84 8.85 12.30
CA GLN A 254 -18.55 7.61 12.61
C GLN A 254 -18.81 6.75 11.36
N GLU A 255 -19.07 7.38 10.21
CA GLU A 255 -19.32 6.64 8.96
C GLU A 255 -18.06 5.88 8.50
N ALA A 256 -16.87 6.42 8.77
CA ALA A 256 -15.60 5.74 8.49
C ALA A 256 -15.35 4.55 9.41
N THR A 257 -15.87 4.59 10.64
CA THR A 257 -15.76 3.46 11.58
C THR A 257 -16.82 2.39 11.32
N ASP A 258 -18.01 2.78 10.84
CA ASP A 258 -19.14 1.86 10.64
C ASP A 258 -18.94 0.90 9.46
N ILE A 259 -18.12 1.29 8.47
CA ILE A 259 -17.82 0.48 7.28
C ILE A 259 -16.79 -0.63 7.52
N ALA A 260 -16.24 -0.74 8.74
CA ALA A 260 -15.26 -1.76 9.10
C ALA A 260 -15.69 -2.51 10.36
N ILE A 261 -15.18 -3.72 10.53
CA ILE A 261 -15.25 -4.45 11.79
C ILE A 261 -13.83 -4.62 12.33
N GLU A 262 -13.61 -4.25 13.58
CA GLU A 262 -12.38 -4.58 14.28
C GLU A 262 -12.39 -6.04 14.69
N LYS A 263 -11.33 -6.76 14.35
CA LYS A 263 -11.19 -8.18 14.61
C LYS A 263 -9.86 -8.45 15.28
N GLN A 264 -9.91 -9.28 16.31
CA GLN A 264 -8.73 -9.88 16.91
C GLN A 264 -8.62 -11.33 16.43
N TYR A 265 -7.42 -11.74 16.03
CA TYR A 265 -7.13 -13.10 15.59
C TYR A 265 -5.84 -13.60 16.23
N ILE A 266 -5.82 -14.83 16.72
CA ILE A 266 -4.61 -15.45 17.27
C ILE A 266 -4.01 -16.35 16.20
N LEU A 267 -2.75 -16.11 15.83
CA LEU A 267 -2.05 -16.90 14.82
C LEU A 267 -1.65 -18.28 15.38
N ASN A 268 -2.36 -19.32 14.95
CA ASN A 268 -2.25 -20.67 15.51
C ASN A 268 -1.06 -21.45 14.98
N ASN A 269 -0.69 -22.52 15.68
CA ASN A 269 0.33 -23.46 15.21
C ASN A 269 -0.02 -24.01 13.82
N GLY A 270 0.94 -23.93 12.90
CA GLY A 270 0.76 -24.38 11.50
C GLY A 270 0.26 -23.30 10.54
N GLU A 271 -0.04 -22.11 11.04
CA GLU A 271 -0.39 -20.93 10.24
C GLU A 271 0.83 -20.04 10.00
N GLU A 272 0.77 -19.22 8.96
CA GLU A 272 1.76 -18.19 8.65
C GLU A 272 1.03 -16.90 8.29
N ILE A 273 1.50 -15.76 8.80
CA ILE A 273 1.05 -14.45 8.32
C ILE A 273 2.11 -13.85 7.41
N ALA A 274 1.66 -13.21 6.34
CA ALA A 274 2.46 -12.29 5.56
C ALA A 274 1.78 -10.90 5.55
N VAL A 275 2.52 -9.88 5.94
CA VAL A 275 2.07 -8.48 6.00
C VAL A 275 2.88 -7.64 5.03
N TYR A 276 2.20 -6.80 4.27
CA TYR A 276 2.77 -5.94 3.25
C TYR A 276 2.24 -4.52 3.40
N GLY A 277 3.10 -3.54 3.21
CA GLY A 277 2.67 -2.15 3.29
C GLY A 277 3.78 -1.14 3.12
N THR A 278 3.44 0.10 3.43
CA THR A 278 4.34 1.25 3.29
C THR A 278 4.31 2.11 4.55
N LEU A 279 5.46 2.68 4.89
CA LEU A 279 5.64 3.62 5.97
C LEU A 279 6.36 4.85 5.46
N TYR A 280 5.70 6.00 5.53
CA TYR A 280 6.25 7.35 5.32
C TYR A 280 5.20 8.34 5.81
N LYS A 281 5.62 9.58 6.05
CA LYS A 281 4.70 10.62 6.51
C LYS A 281 3.93 11.23 5.35
N ARG A 282 2.61 11.06 5.37
CA ARG A 282 1.70 11.45 4.29
C ARG A 282 1.19 12.88 4.48
N TYR A 283 1.13 13.63 3.38
CA TYR A 283 0.50 14.95 3.38
C TYR A 283 -1.01 14.80 3.14
N GLU A 284 -1.78 14.70 4.24
CA GLU A 284 -3.24 14.49 4.23
C GLU A 284 -3.95 15.64 4.97
N PRO A 285 -4.00 16.86 4.39
CA PRO A 285 -4.59 18.02 5.07
C PRO A 285 -6.08 17.83 5.34
N GLN A 286 -6.83 17.25 4.41
CA GLN A 286 -8.27 17.05 4.55
C GLN A 286 -8.59 15.99 5.60
N TRP A 287 -7.82 14.89 5.67
CA TRP A 287 -7.92 13.95 6.78
C TRP A 287 -7.71 14.62 8.14
N LYS A 288 -6.68 15.46 8.27
CA LYS A 288 -6.39 16.16 9.52
C LYS A 288 -7.56 17.07 9.93
N LEU A 289 -8.19 17.76 8.99
CA LEU A 289 -9.39 18.57 9.25
C LEU A 289 -10.57 17.70 9.68
N PHE A 290 -10.89 16.65 8.90
CA PHE A 290 -12.00 15.73 9.14
C PHE A 290 -11.91 15.03 10.51
N THR A 291 -10.71 14.64 10.91
CA THR A 291 -10.44 13.91 12.16
C THR A 291 -10.08 14.81 13.34
N LYS A 292 -10.14 16.14 13.19
CA LYS A 292 -9.74 17.11 14.24
C LYS A 292 -8.30 16.91 14.73
N GLY A 293 -7.37 16.67 13.80
CA GLY A 293 -5.94 16.67 14.08
C GLY A 293 -5.26 15.30 14.07
N HIS A 294 -5.99 14.20 13.89
CA HIS A 294 -5.37 12.86 13.86
C HIS A 294 -4.54 12.67 12.59
N GLN A 295 -3.43 11.93 12.75
CA GLN A 295 -2.59 11.54 11.61
C GLN A 295 -3.15 10.25 11.00
N TYR A 296 -3.21 10.23 9.67
CA TYR A 296 -3.56 9.03 8.93
C TYR A 296 -2.42 8.01 9.00
N GLU A 297 -2.73 6.78 9.41
CA GLU A 297 -1.81 5.64 9.48
C GLU A 297 -0.39 5.98 9.95
N LYS A 298 -0.30 6.61 11.13
CA LYS A 298 0.97 7.10 11.71
C LYS A 298 2.10 6.06 11.70
N ARG A 299 1.78 4.79 11.93
CA ARG A 299 2.75 3.68 12.01
C ARG A 299 2.96 2.95 10.69
N GLY A 300 2.41 3.49 9.61
CA GLY A 300 2.36 2.88 8.27
C GLY A 300 1.01 2.22 8.01
N HIS A 301 0.74 1.94 6.74
CA HIS A 301 -0.49 1.31 6.26
C HIS A 301 -0.13 -0.08 5.73
N TYR A 302 -0.67 -1.11 6.38
CA TYR A 302 -0.35 -2.50 6.08
C TYR A 302 -1.60 -3.35 5.96
N HIS A 303 -1.59 -4.25 4.99
CA HIS A 303 -2.55 -5.34 4.91
C HIS A 303 -1.83 -6.67 5.14
N GLY A 304 -2.53 -7.62 5.76
CA GLY A 304 -1.98 -8.91 6.17
C GLY A 304 -2.87 -10.06 5.73
N VAL A 305 -2.25 -11.14 5.24
CA VAL A 305 -2.93 -12.39 4.87
C VAL A 305 -2.42 -13.52 5.75
N VAL A 306 -3.35 -14.26 6.33
CA VAL A 306 -3.05 -15.51 7.04
C VAL A 306 -3.21 -16.67 6.08
N PHE A 307 -2.22 -17.56 6.06
CA PHE A 307 -2.23 -18.80 5.30
C PHE A 307 -2.38 -19.98 6.24
N LYS A 308 -3.27 -20.91 5.87
CA LYS A 308 -3.47 -22.17 6.59
C LYS A 308 -2.78 -23.32 5.85
N ASP A 309 -2.05 -24.13 6.62
CA ASP A 309 -1.28 -25.30 6.22
C ASP A 309 -0.16 -25.03 5.19
N LYS A 310 0.80 -25.95 5.08
CA LYS A 310 1.90 -25.93 4.07
C LYS A 310 1.43 -25.82 2.61
N LYS A 311 0.12 -25.83 2.36
CA LYS A 311 -0.51 -25.65 1.05
C LYS A 311 -0.74 -24.17 0.68
N HIS A 312 -0.43 -23.21 1.56
CA HIS A 312 -0.58 -21.76 1.33
C HIS A 312 -2.02 -21.34 0.97
N ASN A 313 -3.02 -21.94 1.61
CA ASN A 313 -4.39 -21.49 1.41
C ASN A 313 -4.61 -20.19 2.17
N ALA A 314 -4.75 -19.07 1.46
CA ALA A 314 -5.14 -17.80 2.05
C ALA A 314 -6.47 -17.99 2.78
N HIS A 315 -6.51 -17.60 4.06
CA HIS A 315 -7.59 -17.88 4.97
C HIS A 315 -8.31 -16.59 5.38
N GLU A 316 -7.55 -15.60 5.87
CA GLU A 316 -8.08 -14.31 6.28
C GLU A 316 -7.20 -13.17 5.75
N VAL A 317 -7.82 -12.05 5.42
CA VAL A 317 -7.17 -10.80 5.00
C VAL A 317 -7.60 -9.68 5.92
N PHE A 318 -6.64 -8.83 6.30
CA PHE A 318 -6.85 -7.74 7.24
C PHE A 318 -6.20 -6.47 6.74
N HIS A 319 -6.83 -5.32 7.01
CA HIS A 319 -6.09 -4.11 7.28
C HIS A 319 -5.49 -4.25 8.69
N VAL A 320 -4.18 -4.38 8.80
CA VAL A 320 -3.48 -4.60 10.07
C VAL A 320 -3.37 -3.29 10.85
N ARG A 321 -4.04 -3.22 12.01
CA ARG A 321 -3.93 -2.11 12.96
C ARG A 321 -2.76 -2.29 13.91
N ASP A 322 -2.50 -3.53 14.31
CA ASP A 322 -1.31 -3.93 15.03
C ASP A 322 -1.07 -5.45 14.95
N LEU A 323 0.16 -5.85 15.27
CA LEU A 323 0.47 -7.21 15.68
C LEU A 323 1.06 -7.14 17.07
N ILE A 324 0.51 -7.93 17.99
CA ILE A 324 0.95 -7.99 19.38
C ILE A 324 1.75 -9.28 19.57
N ALA A 325 3.05 -9.12 19.72
CA ALA A 325 4.00 -10.19 19.94
C ALA A 325 4.18 -10.45 21.43
N ASN A 326 4.15 -11.73 21.81
CA ASN A 326 4.51 -12.16 23.14
C ASN A 326 5.99 -12.54 23.22
N GLU A 327 6.50 -12.84 24.42
CA GLU A 327 7.91 -13.20 24.62
C GLU A 327 8.31 -14.33 23.66
N ARG A 328 9.49 -14.20 23.05
CA ARG A 328 10.08 -15.16 22.10
C ARG A 328 9.34 -15.30 20.77
N THR A 329 8.33 -14.47 20.51
CA THR A 329 7.73 -14.41 19.17
C THR A 329 8.77 -13.86 18.18
N VAL A 330 9.01 -14.63 17.13
CA VAL A 330 9.98 -14.32 16.07
C VAL A 330 9.27 -13.80 14.83
N LEU A 331 9.78 -12.71 14.29
CA LEU A 331 9.30 -12.07 13.06
C LEU A 331 10.46 -11.91 12.08
N HIS A 332 10.18 -12.07 10.80
CA HIS A 332 11.13 -11.83 9.71
C HIS A 332 10.70 -10.58 8.95
N LEU A 333 11.62 -9.63 8.79
CA LEU A 333 11.35 -8.33 8.19
C LEU A 333 12.25 -8.09 6.99
N GLU A 334 11.66 -7.66 5.88
CA GLU A 334 12.35 -7.05 4.76
C GLU A 334 11.89 -5.60 4.64
N ILE A 335 12.81 -4.67 4.92
CA ILE A 335 12.58 -3.22 4.88
C ILE A 335 13.32 -2.69 3.64
N TYR A 336 12.57 -2.10 2.73
CA TYR A 336 13.09 -1.51 1.49
C TYR A 336 13.03 0.00 1.59
N PRO A 337 14.15 0.67 1.90
CA PRO A 337 14.23 2.12 1.83
C PRO A 337 13.76 2.63 0.46
N ILE A 338 12.94 3.68 0.48
CA ILE A 338 12.34 4.31 -0.69
C ILE A 338 13.12 5.59 -1.01
N ASN A 339 13.37 5.83 -2.29
CA ASN A 339 13.97 7.10 -2.73
C ASN A 339 12.92 8.13 -3.13
N LYS A 340 11.76 7.70 -3.63
CA LYS A 340 10.77 8.62 -4.16
C LYS A 340 9.34 8.18 -3.87
N VAL A 341 8.48 9.13 -3.56
CA VAL A 341 7.03 8.94 -3.51
C VAL A 341 6.42 9.77 -4.63
N TYR A 342 5.60 9.14 -5.47
CA TYR A 342 4.77 9.78 -6.48
C TYR A 342 3.35 9.86 -5.95
N ARG A 343 2.89 11.06 -5.61
CA ARG A 343 1.53 11.31 -5.15
C ARG A 343 0.66 11.73 -6.33
N ILE A 344 -0.38 10.94 -6.63
CA ILE A 344 -1.28 11.17 -7.76
C ILE A 344 -2.60 11.74 -7.27
N TYR A 345 -2.99 12.89 -7.81
CA TYR A 345 -4.23 13.59 -7.51
C TYR A 345 -5.03 13.81 -8.79
N PRO A 346 -6.28 13.35 -8.87
CA PRO A 346 -7.17 13.70 -9.97
C PRO A 346 -7.47 15.18 -9.96
N LEU A 347 -7.57 15.75 -11.15
CA LEU A 347 -7.88 17.16 -11.37
C LEU A 347 -9.21 17.33 -12.08
N GLU A 348 -9.88 18.42 -11.78
CA GLU A 348 -11.01 18.91 -12.55
C GLU A 348 -10.74 20.34 -13.01
N GLU A 349 -11.35 20.70 -14.13
CA GLU A 349 -11.25 22.04 -14.70
C GLU A 349 -12.59 22.76 -14.57
N LYS A 350 -12.56 23.97 -14.03
CA LYS A 350 -13.73 24.85 -13.94
C LYS A 350 -13.32 26.28 -14.25
N ASN A 351 -14.00 26.90 -15.21
CA ASN A 351 -13.70 28.27 -15.67
C ASN A 351 -12.23 28.48 -16.06
N ASN A 352 -11.60 27.51 -16.75
CA ASN A 352 -10.18 27.50 -17.13
C ASN A 352 -9.19 27.46 -15.94
N HIS A 353 -9.65 27.08 -14.74
CA HIS A 353 -8.81 26.84 -13.57
C HIS A 353 -8.85 25.36 -13.19
N LEU A 354 -7.69 24.83 -12.76
CA LEU A 354 -7.56 23.45 -12.32
C LEU A 354 -7.65 23.35 -10.79
N TYR A 355 -8.39 22.35 -10.34
CA TYR A 355 -8.62 22.05 -8.93
C TYR A 355 -8.37 20.58 -8.65
N ILE A 356 -7.99 20.25 -7.41
CA ILE A 356 -7.98 18.86 -6.97
C ILE A 356 -9.43 18.34 -6.95
N SER A 357 -9.73 17.29 -7.71
CA SER A 357 -11.11 16.84 -7.94
C SER A 357 -11.84 16.46 -6.65
N SER A 358 -11.13 15.91 -5.67
CA SER A 358 -11.73 15.39 -4.44
C SER A 358 -12.24 16.55 -3.57
N PHE A 359 -11.41 17.55 -3.24
CA PHE A 359 -11.76 18.61 -2.28
C PHE A 359 -11.83 20.04 -2.84
N LYS A 360 -11.67 20.23 -4.16
CA LYS A 360 -11.84 21.52 -4.85
C LYS A 360 -10.83 22.60 -4.48
N ASP A 361 -9.70 22.22 -3.89
CA ASP A 361 -8.62 23.17 -3.65
C ASP A 361 -7.96 23.56 -4.96
N ASP A 362 -7.61 24.84 -5.08
CA ASP A 362 -6.76 25.34 -6.15
C ASP A 362 -5.39 24.64 -6.12
N ILE A 363 -4.92 24.21 -7.30
CA ILE A 363 -3.69 23.42 -7.39
C ILE A 363 -2.46 24.19 -6.93
N SER A 364 -2.38 25.51 -7.12
CA SER A 364 -1.18 26.29 -6.79
C SER A 364 -0.95 26.35 -5.29
N ASN A 365 -2.00 26.67 -4.53
CA ASN A 365 -1.93 26.68 -3.06
C ASN A 365 -1.67 25.27 -2.49
N PHE A 366 -2.28 24.24 -3.10
CA PHE A 366 -2.10 22.87 -2.67
C PHE A 366 -0.64 22.39 -2.81
N ILE A 367 -0.03 22.68 -3.96
CA ILE A 367 1.37 22.36 -4.28
C ILE A 367 2.34 23.04 -3.31
N GLU A 368 2.14 24.33 -3.04
CA GLU A 368 3.01 25.05 -2.11
C GLU A 368 2.98 24.44 -0.71
N ASN A 369 1.78 24.13 -0.20
CA ASN A 369 1.62 23.51 1.11
C ASN A 369 2.18 22.08 1.15
N PHE A 370 2.06 21.33 0.05
CA PHE A 370 2.67 20.01 -0.09
C PHE A 370 4.18 20.09 0.12
N TYR A 371 4.89 21.04 -0.51
CA TYR A 371 6.35 21.12 -0.38
C TYR A 371 6.83 21.72 0.96
N LYS A 372 6.00 22.47 1.68
CA LYS A 372 6.30 22.95 3.04
C LYS A 372 6.14 21.88 4.12
N PHE A 373 5.48 20.76 3.82
CA PHE A 373 5.16 19.74 4.81
C PHE A 373 6.41 18.94 5.23
N ASN A 374 6.67 18.87 6.55
CA ASN A 374 7.75 18.07 7.11
C ASN A 374 7.49 16.56 6.93
N VAL A 375 8.47 15.87 6.36
CA VAL A 375 8.43 14.49 5.89
C VAL A 375 9.05 13.47 6.85
N ASP A 376 9.75 13.94 7.88
CA ASP A 376 10.41 13.07 8.86
C ASP A 376 9.38 12.35 9.73
N ILE A 377 9.61 11.05 9.94
CA ILE A 377 8.73 10.16 10.73
C ILE A 377 8.95 10.28 12.24
#